data_AF-A0A840MQG7-F1
#
_entry.id   AF-A0A840MQG7-F1
#
_cell.length_a   1.000
_cell.length_b   1.000
_cell.length_c   1.000
_cell.angle_alpha   90.00
_cell.angle_beta   90.00
_cell.angle_gamma   90.00
#
_symmetry.space_group_name_H-M   'P 1'
#
loop_
_entity.id
_entity.type
_entity.pdbx_description
1 polymer ?
#
loop_
_entity_poly.entity_id
_entity_poly.type
_entity_poly.pdbx_seq_one_letter_code
_entity_poly.pdbx_strand_id
1 'polypeptide(L)'
;MSIHPWHAGAWAQLNTTRSRWPHALLLTGPQGIGKVAFAKQVVASLLCEHQQPDHQPCGQCDACHWLANHSHPDFRELTLLEDEDGDDETKSKKAPTQISIKQVRELTDFVNVTSHRQGSRITLLHPAEAMNGAAANALLKTLEEPPPGALFILVSHQPQRLLPTIRSRCRVFTLAAPSTDEATRWLAAQGVEAPEQALAQAGYAPLLALSLADPALQAERRSFTAALAEPQRLDPLHLADIWQKTDILKIVDWLQKWHYDLLSCQLSGIIRYHPERKTEIERLARPADPLRLNEFGKQLMDARRLAHHPLNPRLVLEQLFFAYIDTLKKQTNHG
;
A
#
# COMPACT_ATOMS: atom_id res chain seq x y z
N MET A 1 -14.95 -1.44 -13.22
CA MET A 1 -13.48 -1.50 -13.05
C MET A 1 -12.97 -2.70 -13.83
N SER A 2 -11.83 -2.58 -14.51
CA SER A 2 -11.24 -3.69 -15.26
C SER A 2 -10.09 -4.33 -14.49
N ILE A 3 -9.83 -5.60 -14.78
CA ILE A 3 -8.65 -6.31 -14.28
C ILE A 3 -7.41 -5.68 -14.92
N HIS A 4 -6.37 -5.41 -14.14
CA HIS A 4 -5.10 -4.98 -14.71
C HIS A 4 -4.46 -6.10 -15.55
N PRO A 5 -3.75 -5.77 -16.65
CA PRO A 5 -3.24 -6.78 -17.59
C PRO A 5 -2.46 -7.93 -16.93
N TRP A 6 -1.60 -7.60 -15.97
CA TRP A 6 -0.77 -8.55 -15.24
C TRP A 6 -1.54 -9.51 -14.32
N HIS A 7 -2.81 -9.24 -14.04
CA HIS A 7 -3.67 -10.13 -13.27
C HIS A 7 -4.52 -11.06 -14.16
N ALA A 8 -4.45 -10.97 -15.49
CA ALA A 8 -5.24 -11.82 -16.38
C ALA A 8 -4.97 -13.33 -16.18
N GLY A 9 -3.71 -13.72 -16.02
CA GLY A 9 -3.35 -15.11 -15.71
C GLY A 9 -3.89 -15.57 -14.35
N ALA A 10 -3.80 -14.70 -13.34
CA ALA A 10 -4.35 -14.96 -12.01
C ALA A 10 -5.88 -15.09 -12.02
N TRP A 11 -6.57 -14.30 -12.86
CA TRP A 11 -8.01 -14.39 -13.06
C TRP A 11 -8.42 -15.76 -13.62
N ALA A 12 -7.77 -16.19 -14.71
CA ALA A 12 -8.02 -17.48 -15.31
C ALA A 12 -7.79 -18.62 -14.29
N GLN A 13 -6.65 -18.59 -13.59
CA GLN A 13 -6.31 -19.59 -12.58
C GLN A 13 -7.35 -19.65 -11.46
N LEU A 14 -7.76 -18.51 -10.91
CA LEU A 14 -8.71 -18.46 -9.81
C LEU A 14 -10.06 -19.09 -10.23
N ASN A 15 -10.52 -18.78 -11.44
CA ASN A 15 -11.79 -19.27 -11.98
C ASN A 15 -11.78 -20.77 -12.30
N THR A 16 -10.64 -21.40 -12.64
CA THR A 16 -10.59 -22.86 -12.83
C THR A 16 -10.99 -23.65 -11.59
N THR A 17 -10.82 -23.08 -10.39
CA THR A 17 -11.13 -23.75 -9.12
C THR A 17 -12.40 -23.24 -8.45
N ARG A 18 -13.23 -22.48 -9.16
CA ARG A 18 -14.42 -21.77 -8.64
C ARG A 18 -15.44 -22.67 -7.94
N SER A 19 -15.64 -23.90 -8.45
CA SER A 19 -16.52 -24.89 -7.84
C SER A 19 -16.02 -25.46 -6.51
N ARG A 20 -14.75 -25.24 -6.17
CA ARG A 20 -14.08 -25.74 -4.96
C ARG A 20 -13.53 -24.60 -4.11
N TRP A 21 -14.10 -23.41 -4.22
CA TRP A 21 -13.65 -22.31 -3.38
C TRP A 21 -14.03 -22.57 -1.92
N PRO A 22 -13.11 -22.31 -0.98
CA PRO A 22 -13.46 -22.27 0.43
C PRO A 22 -14.30 -21.03 0.73
N HIS A 23 -14.87 -21.01 1.93
CA HIS A 23 -15.57 -19.84 2.47
C HIS A 23 -14.67 -18.63 2.71
N ALA A 24 -13.34 -18.76 2.69
CA ALA A 24 -12.41 -17.66 2.91
C ALA A 24 -11.20 -17.68 1.96
N LEU A 25 -11.02 -16.59 1.21
CA LEU A 25 -9.88 -16.34 0.34
C LEU A 25 -9.02 -15.20 0.90
N LEU A 26 -7.71 -15.39 0.95
CA LEU A 26 -6.75 -14.35 1.32
C LEU A 26 -5.89 -13.99 0.11
N LEU A 27 -6.18 -12.84 -0.50
CA LEU A 27 -5.41 -12.26 -1.60
C LEU A 27 -4.18 -11.55 -1.05
N THR A 28 -3.00 -12.04 -1.44
CA THR A 28 -1.71 -11.49 -1.00
C THR A 28 -0.89 -10.98 -2.17
N GLY A 29 0.11 -10.15 -1.88
CA GLY A 29 1.07 -9.63 -2.86
C GLY A 29 1.55 -8.23 -2.51
N PRO A 30 2.52 -7.67 -3.23
CA PRO A 30 3.02 -6.31 -2.98
C PRO A 30 1.92 -5.25 -3.04
N GLN A 31 2.05 -4.18 -2.25
CA GLN A 31 1.14 -3.03 -2.32
C GLN A 31 1.25 -2.34 -3.68
N GLY A 32 0.13 -1.81 -4.19
CA GLY A 32 0.12 -1.02 -5.43
C GLY A 32 0.11 -1.83 -6.74
N ILE A 33 -0.12 -3.15 -6.70
CA ILE A 33 -0.33 -3.99 -7.90
C ILE A 33 -1.82 -4.08 -8.31
N GLY A 34 -2.75 -3.49 -7.56
CA GLY A 34 -4.18 -3.54 -7.87
C GLY A 34 -4.95 -4.74 -7.32
N LYS A 35 -4.54 -5.27 -6.16
CA LYS A 35 -5.22 -6.41 -5.51
C LYS A 35 -6.67 -6.12 -5.14
N VAL A 36 -6.97 -4.90 -4.68
CA VAL A 36 -8.32 -4.49 -4.33
C VAL A 36 -9.20 -4.43 -5.58
N ALA A 37 -8.69 -3.89 -6.69
CA ALA A 37 -9.40 -3.89 -7.97
C ALA A 37 -9.69 -5.32 -8.46
N PHE A 38 -8.71 -6.22 -8.34
CA PHE A 38 -8.90 -7.65 -8.63
C PHE A 38 -9.98 -8.27 -7.72
N ALA A 39 -9.94 -8.01 -6.41
CA ALA A 39 -10.91 -8.50 -5.44
C ALA A 39 -12.34 -8.01 -5.76
N LYS A 40 -12.50 -6.72 -6.07
CA LYS A 40 -13.79 -6.13 -6.48
C LYS A 40 -14.30 -6.76 -7.77
N GLN A 41 -13.42 -7.08 -8.71
CA GLN A 41 -13.83 -7.80 -9.91
C GLN A 41 -14.30 -9.23 -9.61
N VAL A 42 -13.61 -9.94 -8.70
CA VAL A 42 -14.03 -11.26 -8.24
C VAL A 42 -15.42 -11.19 -7.60
N VAL A 43 -15.65 -10.21 -6.71
CA VAL A 43 -16.98 -9.93 -6.11
C VAL A 43 -18.02 -9.70 -7.20
N ALA A 44 -17.75 -8.80 -8.15
CA ALA A 44 -18.65 -8.47 -9.24
C ALA A 44 -19.04 -9.68 -10.07
N SER A 45 -18.06 -10.54 -10.38
CA SER A 45 -18.28 -11.78 -11.11
C SER A 45 -19.16 -12.78 -10.37
N LEU A 46 -19.09 -12.84 -9.03
CA LEU A 46 -19.86 -13.78 -8.21
C LEU A 46 -21.30 -13.35 -8.00
N LEU A 47 -21.52 -12.03 -7.91
CA LEU A 47 -22.85 -11.44 -7.74
C LEU A 47 -23.56 -11.21 -9.08
N CYS A 48 -22.85 -11.33 -10.19
CA CYS A 48 -23.42 -11.13 -11.52
C CYS A 48 -24.47 -12.21 -11.84
N GLU A 49 -25.66 -11.75 -12.25
CA GLU A 49 -26.78 -12.62 -12.63
C GLU A 49 -26.55 -13.27 -14.01
N HIS A 50 -25.87 -12.57 -14.91
CA HIS A 50 -25.53 -13.05 -16.25
C HIS A 50 -24.07 -13.50 -16.30
N GLN A 51 -23.82 -14.79 -16.05
CA GLN A 51 -22.46 -15.33 -16.10
C GLN A 51 -21.95 -15.41 -17.54
N GLN A 52 -20.84 -14.74 -17.82
CA GLN A 52 -20.13 -14.84 -19.09
C GLN A 52 -19.19 -16.07 -19.10
N PRO A 53 -18.84 -16.62 -20.28
CA PRO A 53 -17.97 -17.80 -20.38
C PRO A 53 -16.57 -17.62 -19.78
N ASP A 54 -16.06 -16.38 -19.77
CA ASP A 54 -14.77 -16.00 -19.18
C ASP A 54 -14.90 -15.57 -17.71
N HIS A 55 -16.08 -15.79 -17.13
CA HIS A 55 -16.51 -15.36 -15.81
C HIS A 55 -16.45 -13.85 -15.59
N GLN A 56 -16.33 -13.01 -16.62
CA GLN A 56 -16.43 -11.57 -16.40
C GLN A 56 -17.86 -11.15 -16.01
N PRO A 57 -18.00 -10.14 -15.13
CA PRO A 57 -19.31 -9.57 -14.83
C PRO A 57 -19.87 -8.86 -16.08
N CYS A 58 -21.16 -9.03 -16.35
CA CYS A 58 -21.80 -8.43 -17.52
C CYS A 58 -21.82 -6.89 -17.49
N GLY A 59 -21.77 -6.29 -16.30
CA GLY A 59 -21.80 -4.84 -16.11
C GLY A 59 -23.16 -4.17 -16.36
N GLN A 60 -24.19 -4.93 -16.72
CA GLN A 60 -25.50 -4.42 -17.15
C GLN A 60 -26.69 -4.95 -16.34
N CYS A 61 -26.52 -6.01 -15.54
CA CYS A 61 -27.59 -6.51 -14.66
C CYS A 61 -27.78 -5.63 -13.42
N ASP A 62 -28.94 -5.76 -12.78
CA ASP A 62 -29.27 -5.00 -11.56
C ASP A 62 -28.22 -5.19 -10.46
N ALA A 63 -27.76 -6.43 -10.25
CA ALA A 63 -26.71 -6.73 -9.29
C ALA A 63 -25.38 -6.00 -9.61
N CYS A 64 -24.99 -5.92 -10.89
CA CYS A 64 -23.81 -5.16 -11.30
C CYS A 64 -24.00 -3.66 -11.08
N HIS A 65 -25.19 -3.11 -11.34
CA HIS A 65 -25.49 -1.70 -11.09
C HIS A 65 -25.49 -1.35 -9.60
N TRP A 66 -26.10 -2.18 -8.74
CA TRP A 66 -26.06 -1.96 -7.29
C TRP A 66 -24.65 -2.07 -6.73
N LEU A 67 -23.84 -2.99 -7.24
CA LEU A 67 -22.45 -3.10 -6.83
C LEU A 67 -21.64 -1.87 -7.24
N ALA A 68 -21.87 -1.33 -8.44
CA ALA A 68 -21.25 -0.10 -8.89
C ALA A 68 -21.62 1.12 -8.02
N ASN A 69 -22.83 1.11 -7.44
CA ASN A 69 -23.33 2.14 -6.52
C ASN A 69 -23.05 1.84 -5.05
N HIS A 70 -22.23 0.82 -4.73
CA HIS A 70 -21.93 0.39 -3.34
C HIS A 70 -23.16 0.02 -2.49
N SER A 71 -24.29 -0.31 -3.11
CA SER A 71 -25.58 -0.54 -2.45
C SER A 71 -26.09 -1.98 -2.56
N HIS A 72 -25.23 -2.92 -2.95
CA HIS A 72 -25.65 -4.30 -3.19
C HIS A 72 -26.04 -4.99 -1.86
N PRO A 73 -27.24 -5.61 -1.77
CA PRO A 73 -27.73 -6.17 -0.51
C PRO A 73 -26.81 -7.28 0.01
N ASP A 74 -26.31 -8.17 -0.85
CA ASP A 74 -25.44 -9.29 -0.46
C ASP A 74 -23.92 -8.98 -0.47
N PHE A 75 -23.52 -7.70 -0.49
CA PHE A 75 -22.11 -7.29 -0.45
C PHE A 75 -21.82 -6.32 0.69
N ARG A 76 -20.71 -6.53 1.40
CA ARG A 76 -20.15 -5.56 2.36
C ARG A 76 -18.66 -5.39 2.16
N GLU A 77 -18.21 -4.14 2.12
CA GLU A 77 -16.81 -3.76 2.02
C GLU A 77 -16.35 -3.15 3.35
N LEU A 78 -15.41 -3.80 4.03
CA LEU A 78 -14.72 -3.25 5.19
C LEU A 78 -13.36 -2.68 4.76
N THR A 79 -13.19 -1.39 4.99
CA THR A 79 -11.93 -0.69 4.80
C THR A 79 -11.71 0.30 5.93
N LEU A 80 -10.66 1.13 5.84
CA LEU A 80 -10.32 2.16 6.82
C LEU A 80 -11.30 3.35 6.74
N LEU A 81 -12.61 3.11 6.86
CA LEU A 81 -13.64 4.14 6.93
C LEU A 81 -13.88 4.55 8.38
N GLU A 82 -14.29 5.81 8.54
CA GLU A 82 -14.72 6.38 9.83
C GLU A 82 -15.97 5.62 10.31
N ASP A 83 -16.04 5.35 11.62
CA ASP A 83 -17.28 4.84 12.22
C ASP A 83 -18.34 5.96 12.06
N GLU A 84 -19.36 5.77 11.21
CA GLU A 84 -20.40 6.78 10.94
C GLU A 84 -21.23 7.15 12.19
N ASP A 85 -21.11 6.41 13.29
CA ASP A 85 -21.88 6.60 14.55
C ASP A 85 -21.07 7.25 15.69
N GLY A 86 -20.00 7.97 15.37
CA GLY A 86 -19.23 8.73 16.37
C GLY A 86 -19.85 10.09 16.65
N ASP A 87 -20.94 10.14 17.42
CA ASP A 87 -21.66 11.34 17.88
C ASP A 87 -20.84 12.15 18.92
N ASP A 88 -19.57 12.43 18.63
CA ASP A 88 -18.60 13.03 19.54
C ASP A 88 -17.79 14.08 18.74
N GLU A 89 -18.39 15.26 18.55
CA GLU A 89 -17.87 16.43 17.79
C GLU A 89 -16.51 16.98 18.27
N THR A 90 -15.82 16.33 19.22
CA THR A 90 -14.55 16.81 19.79
C THR A 90 -13.32 15.95 19.46
N LYS A 91 -13.43 14.87 18.69
CA LYS A 91 -12.25 14.12 18.24
C LYS A 91 -11.86 14.47 16.80
N SER A 92 -10.92 15.39 16.69
CA SER A 92 -10.02 15.64 15.55
C SER A 92 -10.14 14.61 14.40
N LYS A 93 -10.55 15.08 13.21
CA LYS A 93 -10.54 14.37 11.90
C LYS A 93 -9.21 13.65 11.62
N LYS A 94 -8.95 12.52 12.27
CA LYS A 94 -7.82 11.65 12.00
C LYS A 94 -8.36 10.45 11.26
N ALA A 95 -7.92 10.29 10.01
CA ALA A 95 -8.24 9.12 9.20
C ALA A 95 -7.99 7.85 10.03
N PRO A 96 -8.97 6.94 10.13
CA PRO A 96 -8.85 5.77 10.97
C PRO A 96 -7.71 4.89 10.48
N THR A 97 -6.86 4.48 11.41
CA THR A 97 -5.65 3.69 11.12
C THR A 97 -5.88 2.19 11.33
N GLN A 98 -7.04 1.81 11.87
CA GLN A 98 -7.36 0.43 12.23
C GLN A 98 -8.84 0.13 11.97
N ILE A 99 -9.13 -1.11 11.62
CA ILE A 99 -10.49 -1.65 11.55
C ILE A 99 -10.91 -2.07 12.96
N SER A 100 -12.03 -1.52 13.43
CA SER A 100 -12.53 -1.69 14.79
C SER A 100 -13.28 -3.02 14.97
N ILE A 101 -13.45 -3.46 16.23
CA ILE A 101 -14.28 -4.64 16.53
C ILE A 101 -15.76 -4.41 16.18
N LYS A 102 -16.24 -3.16 16.29
CA LYS A 102 -17.63 -2.80 15.97
C LYS A 102 -17.93 -3.08 14.50
N GLN A 103 -17.06 -2.60 13.60
CA GLN A 103 -17.15 -2.85 12.16
C GLN A 103 -17.17 -4.36 11.81
N VAL A 104 -16.36 -5.17 12.49
CA VAL A 104 -16.38 -6.63 12.28
C VAL A 104 -17.64 -7.29 12.82
N ARG A 105 -18.21 -6.81 13.93
CA ARG A 105 -19.46 -7.35 14.49
C ARG A 105 -20.67 -7.04 13.61
N GLU A 106 -20.79 -5.80 13.13
CA GLU A 106 -21.82 -5.40 12.15
C GLU A 106 -21.78 -6.30 10.91
N LEU A 107 -20.57 -6.68 10.50
CA LEU A 107 -20.37 -7.64 9.43
C LEU A 107 -20.82 -9.05 9.80
N THR A 108 -20.49 -9.55 10.98
CA THR A 108 -20.97 -10.86 11.45
C THR A 108 -22.50 -10.90 11.47
N ASP A 109 -23.15 -9.83 11.92
CA ASP A 109 -24.61 -9.73 11.93
C ASP A 109 -25.17 -9.78 10.51
N PHE A 110 -24.57 -9.04 9.58
CA PHE A 110 -24.90 -9.10 8.16
C PHE A 110 -24.79 -10.51 7.56
N VAL A 111 -23.70 -11.22 7.85
CA VAL A 111 -23.46 -12.59 7.34
C VAL A 111 -24.37 -13.63 8.01
N ASN A 112 -25.00 -13.30 9.14
CA ASN A 112 -25.96 -14.18 9.81
C ASN A 112 -27.40 -13.99 9.32
N VAL A 113 -27.77 -12.83 8.74
CA VAL A 113 -29.12 -12.59 8.18
C VAL A 113 -29.30 -13.31 6.84
N THR A 114 -30.33 -14.14 6.72
CA THR A 114 -30.64 -14.93 5.51
C THR A 114 -30.54 -14.08 4.23
N SER A 115 -29.82 -14.58 3.23
CA SER A 115 -29.62 -13.87 1.95
C SER A 115 -30.97 -13.51 1.33
N HIS A 116 -31.10 -12.28 0.82
CA HIS A 116 -32.35 -11.84 0.20
C HIS A 116 -32.68 -12.60 -1.10
N ARG A 117 -31.69 -13.21 -1.75
CA ARG A 117 -31.80 -13.79 -3.10
C ARG A 117 -31.29 -15.23 -3.25
N GLN A 118 -31.16 -15.99 -2.17
CA GLN A 118 -30.59 -17.37 -2.18
C GLN A 118 -29.17 -17.47 -2.75
N GLY A 119 -28.45 -16.34 -2.84
CA GLY A 119 -27.09 -16.23 -3.40
C GLY A 119 -25.99 -16.17 -2.34
N SER A 120 -24.74 -16.09 -2.78
CA SER A 120 -23.59 -15.92 -1.88
C SER A 120 -23.55 -14.51 -1.29
N ARG A 121 -23.34 -14.42 0.03
CA ARG A 121 -23.05 -13.15 0.74
C ARG A 121 -21.56 -12.95 0.78
N ILE A 122 -21.09 -11.83 0.25
CA ILE A 122 -19.67 -11.61 0.03
C ILE A 122 -19.18 -10.44 0.88
N THR A 123 -18.15 -10.71 1.67
CA THR A 123 -17.44 -9.72 2.47
C THR A 123 -16.08 -9.46 1.83
N LEU A 124 -15.78 -8.20 1.52
CA LEU A 124 -14.44 -7.77 1.10
C LEU A 124 -13.79 -6.96 2.23
N LEU A 125 -12.67 -7.44 2.76
CA LEU A 125 -11.95 -6.77 3.84
C LEU A 125 -10.55 -6.36 3.38
N HIS A 126 -10.26 -5.05 3.37
CA HIS A 126 -8.96 -4.53 2.92
C HIS A 126 -8.57 -3.18 3.56
N PRO A 127 -7.31 -2.99 4.00
CA PRO A 127 -6.28 -4.02 4.18
C PRO A 127 -6.53 -4.86 5.44
N ALA A 128 -6.37 -6.19 5.34
CA ALA A 128 -6.68 -7.09 6.45
C ALA A 128 -5.78 -6.94 7.68
N GLU A 129 -4.52 -6.55 7.47
CA GLU A 129 -3.55 -6.27 8.53
C GLU A 129 -3.86 -5.00 9.33
N ALA A 130 -4.87 -4.21 8.93
CA ALA A 130 -5.33 -3.07 9.71
C ALA A 130 -6.35 -3.45 10.80
N MET A 131 -6.82 -4.70 10.86
CA MET A 131 -7.62 -5.16 11.99
C MET A 131 -6.84 -5.03 13.30
N ASN A 132 -7.45 -4.42 14.31
CA ASN A 132 -6.92 -4.51 15.66
C ASN A 132 -7.08 -5.96 16.20
N GLY A 133 -6.39 -6.29 17.28
CA GLY A 133 -6.41 -7.67 17.82
C GLY A 133 -7.81 -8.16 18.20
N ALA A 134 -8.68 -7.27 18.67
CA ALA A 134 -10.05 -7.61 19.04
C ALA A 134 -10.93 -7.91 17.81
N ALA A 135 -10.79 -7.12 16.75
CA ALA A 135 -11.47 -7.29 15.46
C ALA A 135 -11.02 -8.60 14.78
N ALA A 136 -9.71 -8.88 14.77
CA ALA A 136 -9.17 -10.12 14.23
C ALA A 136 -9.72 -11.37 14.95
N ASN A 137 -9.79 -11.33 16.28
CA ASN A 137 -10.36 -12.43 17.07
C ASN A 137 -11.88 -12.58 16.91
N ALA A 138 -12.61 -11.48 16.70
CA ALA A 138 -14.04 -11.54 16.40
C ALA A 138 -14.29 -12.24 15.06
N LEU A 139 -13.52 -11.89 14.02
CA LEU A 139 -13.61 -12.49 12.70
C LEU A 139 -13.29 -14.00 12.71
N LEU A 140 -12.35 -14.43 13.56
CA LEU A 140 -11.97 -15.86 13.68
C LEU A 140 -13.17 -16.76 13.96
N LYS A 141 -14.10 -16.33 14.83
CA LYS A 141 -15.29 -17.12 15.15
C LYS A 141 -16.14 -17.39 13.91
N THR A 142 -16.34 -16.39 13.08
CA THR A 142 -17.11 -16.52 11.83
C THR A 142 -16.33 -17.26 10.74
N LEU A 143 -15.00 -17.21 10.75
CA LEU A 143 -14.17 -17.99 9.83
C LEU A 143 -14.10 -19.48 10.19
N GLU A 144 -14.29 -19.84 11.47
CA GLU A 144 -14.34 -21.23 11.93
C GLU A 144 -15.68 -21.90 11.62
N GLU A 145 -16.76 -21.17 11.86
CA GLU A 145 -18.13 -21.65 11.64
C GLU A 145 -18.86 -20.69 10.69
N PRO A 146 -18.53 -20.71 9.37
CA PRO A 146 -19.12 -19.79 8.41
C PRO A 146 -20.61 -20.10 8.18
N PRO A 147 -21.48 -19.08 8.18
CA PRO A 147 -22.86 -19.26 7.76
C PRO A 147 -22.95 -19.78 6.31
N PRO A 148 -23.96 -20.60 5.98
CA PRO A 148 -24.13 -21.10 4.61
C PRO A 148 -24.17 -19.97 3.58
N GLY A 149 -23.41 -20.12 2.49
CA GLY A 149 -23.32 -19.11 1.43
C GLY A 149 -22.49 -17.87 1.76
N ALA A 150 -21.83 -17.81 2.92
CA ALA A 150 -20.89 -16.74 3.25
C ALA A 150 -19.54 -16.95 2.56
N LEU A 151 -19.03 -15.89 1.90
CA LEU A 151 -17.71 -15.85 1.31
C LEU A 151 -16.95 -14.62 1.81
N PHE A 152 -15.77 -14.85 2.38
CA PHE A 152 -14.85 -13.82 2.84
C PHE A 152 -13.70 -13.67 1.85
N ILE A 153 -13.45 -12.45 1.38
CA ILE A 153 -12.31 -12.08 0.55
C ILE A 153 -11.49 -11.07 1.34
N LEU A 154 -10.33 -11.48 1.82
CA LEU A 154 -9.40 -10.64 2.55
C LEU A 154 -8.29 -10.21 1.60
N VAL A 155 -7.92 -8.93 1.60
CA VAL A 155 -6.77 -8.42 0.86
C VAL A 155 -5.71 -7.98 1.84
N SER A 156 -4.50 -8.53 1.72
CA SER A 156 -3.38 -8.15 2.58
C SER A 156 -2.14 -7.77 1.78
N HIS A 157 -1.50 -6.67 2.15
CA HIS A 157 -0.21 -6.24 1.61
C HIS A 157 0.94 -6.80 2.44
N GLN A 158 0.70 -7.02 3.74
CA GLN A 158 1.65 -7.55 4.71
C GLN A 158 1.05 -8.78 5.43
N PRO A 159 0.93 -9.94 4.76
CA PRO A 159 0.30 -11.12 5.36
C PRO A 159 1.02 -11.61 6.62
N GLN A 160 2.29 -11.24 6.82
CA GLN A 160 3.05 -11.56 8.03
C GLN A 160 2.51 -10.84 9.28
N ARG A 161 1.80 -9.71 9.13
CA ARG A 161 1.19 -8.96 10.23
C ARG A 161 -0.18 -9.51 10.64
N LEU A 162 -0.78 -10.39 9.83
CA LEU A 162 -2.01 -11.08 10.17
C LEU A 162 -1.75 -12.15 11.21
N LEU A 163 -2.75 -12.38 12.07
CA LEU A 163 -2.71 -13.51 13.00
C LEU A 163 -2.55 -14.83 12.22
N PRO A 164 -1.62 -15.72 12.63
CA PRO A 164 -1.46 -17.03 12.00
C PRO A 164 -2.76 -17.84 11.95
N THR A 165 -3.62 -17.66 12.95
CA THR A 165 -4.93 -18.31 13.06
C THR A 165 -5.92 -17.90 11.96
N ILE A 166 -5.88 -16.64 11.49
CA ILE A 166 -6.70 -16.19 10.34
C ILE A 166 -6.14 -16.80 9.06
N ARG A 167 -4.81 -16.72 8.89
CA ARG A 167 -4.12 -17.24 7.70
C ARG A 167 -4.37 -18.73 7.49
N SER A 168 -4.38 -19.53 8.57
CA SER A 168 -4.61 -20.97 8.48
C SER A 168 -6.03 -21.35 8.07
N ARG A 169 -7.00 -20.44 8.25
CA ARG A 169 -8.43 -20.63 7.90
C ARG A 169 -8.79 -20.05 6.53
N CYS A 170 -7.85 -19.37 5.88
CA CYS A 170 -8.03 -18.82 4.54
C CYS A 170 -7.23 -19.62 3.52
N ARG A 171 -7.77 -19.81 2.32
CA ARG A 171 -6.94 -20.20 1.18
C ARG A 171 -6.18 -19.00 0.67
N VAL A 172 -4.86 -19.05 0.78
CA VAL A 172 -3.97 -18.00 0.30
C VAL A 172 -3.89 -18.07 -1.23
N PHE A 173 -4.14 -16.92 -1.87
CA PHE A 173 -3.94 -16.75 -3.30
C PHE A 173 -3.02 -15.55 -3.52
N THR A 174 -1.84 -15.81 -4.08
CA THR A 174 -0.80 -14.79 -4.25
C THR A 174 -0.91 -14.17 -5.64
N LEU A 175 -1.15 -12.85 -5.67
CA LEU A 175 -1.09 -12.05 -6.88
C LEU A 175 0.36 -11.63 -7.12
N ALA A 176 0.90 -12.06 -8.26
CA ALA A 176 2.24 -11.69 -8.68
C ALA A 176 2.30 -10.21 -9.03
N ALA A 177 3.44 -9.57 -8.72
CA ALA A 177 3.73 -8.25 -9.27
C ALA A 177 4.01 -8.37 -10.77
N PRO A 178 3.63 -7.37 -11.58
CA PRO A 178 4.00 -7.33 -12.99
C PRO A 178 5.52 -7.31 -13.16
N SER A 179 5.97 -7.77 -14.32
CA SER A 179 7.34 -7.50 -14.76
C SER A 179 7.56 -5.99 -14.94
N THR A 180 8.81 -5.53 -14.80
CA THR A 180 9.18 -4.13 -15.03
C THR A 180 8.71 -3.66 -16.41
N ASP A 181 8.91 -4.45 -17.46
CA ASP A 181 8.53 -4.10 -18.83
C ASP A 181 7.01 -3.98 -19.02
N GLU A 182 6.23 -4.84 -18.36
CA GLU A 182 4.77 -4.77 -18.40
C GLU A 182 4.25 -3.54 -17.65
N ALA A 183 4.79 -3.28 -16.45
CA ALA A 183 4.44 -2.10 -15.65
C ALA A 183 4.80 -0.78 -16.37
N THR A 184 5.99 -0.70 -16.95
CA THR A 184 6.47 0.47 -17.70
C THR A 184 5.59 0.72 -18.93
N ARG A 185 5.26 -0.31 -19.72
CA ARG A 185 4.36 -0.18 -20.87
C ARG A 185 2.96 0.28 -20.46
N TRP A 186 2.44 -0.25 -19.36
CA TRP A 186 1.15 0.18 -18.84
C TRP A 186 1.17 1.65 -18.39
N LEU A 187 2.21 2.08 -17.66
CA LEU A 187 2.38 3.49 -17.25
C LEU A 187 2.49 4.44 -18.44
N ALA A 188 3.24 4.06 -19.47
CA ALA A 188 3.34 4.82 -20.71
C ALA A 188 1.96 4.99 -21.37
N ALA A 189 1.14 3.92 -21.40
CA ALA A 189 -0.23 3.99 -21.91
C ALA A 189 -1.17 4.86 -21.05
N GLN A 190 -0.83 5.13 -19.78
CA GLN A 190 -1.54 6.08 -18.92
C GLN A 190 -1.06 7.54 -19.10
N GLY A 191 -0.08 7.80 -19.98
CA GLY A 191 0.43 9.15 -20.24
C GLY A 191 1.53 9.62 -19.29
N VAL A 192 2.19 8.71 -18.57
CA VAL A 192 3.32 9.05 -17.69
C VAL A 192 4.57 9.34 -18.55
N GLU A 193 5.17 10.52 -18.38
CA GLU A 193 6.32 10.99 -19.20
C GLU A 193 7.58 10.11 -19.05
N ALA A 194 7.94 9.73 -17.82
CA ALA A 194 9.13 8.95 -17.49
C ALA A 194 8.74 7.66 -16.73
N PRO A 195 8.13 6.67 -17.40
CA PRO A 195 7.47 5.54 -16.74
C PRO A 195 8.46 4.66 -15.96
N GLU A 196 9.68 4.44 -16.46
CA GLU A 196 10.71 3.67 -15.76
C GLU A 196 11.15 4.34 -14.45
N GLN A 197 11.37 5.66 -14.48
CA GLN A 197 11.74 6.44 -13.30
C GLN A 197 10.61 6.47 -12.27
N ALA A 198 9.38 6.74 -12.72
CA ALA A 198 8.20 6.74 -11.86
C ALA A 198 8.00 5.36 -11.19
N LEU A 199 8.21 4.28 -11.94
CA LEU A 199 8.10 2.91 -11.43
C LEU A 199 9.17 2.61 -10.38
N ALA A 200 10.44 2.95 -10.65
CA ALA A 200 11.55 2.77 -9.72
C ALA A 200 11.30 3.53 -8.41
N GLN A 201 10.91 4.81 -8.50
CA GLN A 201 10.62 5.66 -7.34
C GLN A 201 9.40 5.19 -6.51
N ALA A 202 8.47 4.47 -7.14
CA ALA A 202 7.34 3.82 -6.48
C ALA A 202 7.69 2.42 -5.92
N GLY A 203 8.95 2.00 -5.99
CA GLY A 203 9.37 0.68 -5.51
C GLY A 203 8.87 -0.48 -6.38
N TYR A 204 8.64 -0.22 -7.67
CA TYR A 204 8.09 -1.15 -8.66
C TYR A 204 6.61 -1.51 -8.45
N ALA A 205 5.85 -0.58 -7.85
CA ALA A 205 4.41 -0.66 -7.70
C ALA A 205 3.69 0.23 -8.75
N PRO A 206 3.06 -0.33 -9.80
CA PRO A 206 2.55 0.46 -10.92
C PRO A 206 1.46 1.46 -10.54
N LEU A 207 0.51 1.09 -9.67
CA LEU A 207 -0.57 2.00 -9.29
C LEU A 207 -0.07 3.15 -8.42
N LEU A 208 0.93 2.88 -7.58
CA LEU A 208 1.60 3.93 -6.82
C LEU A 208 2.43 4.84 -7.74
N ALA A 209 3.09 4.27 -8.75
CA ALA A 209 3.80 5.06 -9.75
C ALA A 209 2.85 6.01 -10.49
N LEU A 210 1.67 5.53 -10.89
CA LEU A 210 0.65 6.36 -11.52
C LEU A 210 0.17 7.49 -10.58
N SER A 211 -0.11 7.20 -9.31
CA SER A 211 -0.55 8.22 -8.36
C SER A 211 0.54 9.26 -8.03
N LEU A 212 1.81 8.88 -8.21
CA LEU A 212 2.97 9.74 -7.99
C LEU A 212 3.50 10.39 -9.28
N ALA A 213 2.86 10.15 -10.43
CA ALA A 213 3.29 10.67 -11.73
C ALA A 213 2.92 12.13 -11.97
N ASP A 214 2.23 12.78 -11.01
CA ASP A 214 1.89 14.20 -11.07
C ASP A 214 3.14 15.07 -11.35
N PRO A 215 3.15 15.91 -12.41
CA PRO A 215 4.31 16.70 -12.80
C PRO A 215 4.81 17.64 -11.69
N ALA A 216 3.92 18.23 -10.89
CA ALA A 216 4.29 19.12 -9.80
C ALA A 216 5.02 18.36 -8.69
N LEU A 217 4.45 17.23 -8.24
CA LEU A 217 5.09 16.34 -7.28
C LEU A 217 6.45 15.82 -7.76
N GLN A 218 6.55 15.50 -9.06
CA GLN A 218 7.80 15.06 -9.68
C GLN A 218 8.86 16.17 -9.73
N ALA A 219 8.46 17.42 -9.96
CA ALA A 219 9.35 18.56 -9.91
C ALA A 219 9.87 18.82 -8.48
N GLU A 220 8.98 18.78 -7.49
CA GLU A 220 9.34 18.88 -6.07
C GLU A 220 10.36 17.81 -5.68
N ARG A 221 10.06 16.53 -5.97
CA ARG A 221 10.97 15.41 -5.68
C ARG A 221 12.33 15.58 -6.38
N ARG A 222 12.33 16.02 -7.65
CA ARG A 222 13.57 16.28 -8.40
C ARG A 222 14.41 17.37 -7.73
N SER A 223 13.79 18.47 -7.29
CA SER A 223 14.48 19.53 -6.55
C SER A 223 15.02 19.03 -5.21
N PHE A 224 14.25 18.24 -4.48
CA PHE A 224 14.65 17.68 -3.19
C PHE A 224 15.85 16.73 -3.32
N THR A 225 15.76 15.76 -4.23
CA THR A 225 16.85 14.79 -4.47
C THR A 225 18.10 15.45 -5.07
N ALA A 226 17.95 16.56 -5.80
CA ALA A 226 19.09 17.36 -6.26
C ALA A 226 19.85 18.01 -5.10
N ALA A 227 19.12 18.55 -4.11
CA ALA A 227 19.73 19.12 -2.91
C ALA A 227 20.51 18.04 -2.11
N LEU A 228 19.94 16.84 -1.97
CA LEU A 228 20.61 15.72 -1.29
C LEU A 228 21.86 15.23 -2.04
N ALA A 229 21.86 15.30 -3.38
CA ALA A 229 23.01 14.91 -4.19
C ALA A 229 24.23 15.82 -3.96
N GLU A 230 24.07 17.05 -3.47
CA GLU A 230 25.14 18.03 -3.23
C GLU A 230 25.27 18.43 -1.75
N PRO A 231 25.64 17.49 -0.85
CA PRO A 231 25.66 17.76 0.59
C PRO A 231 26.66 18.85 1.02
N GLN A 232 27.68 19.14 0.21
CA GLN A 232 28.66 20.20 0.48
C GLN A 232 28.06 21.61 0.39
N ARG A 233 26.97 21.77 -0.37
CA ARG A 233 26.24 23.03 -0.53
C ARG A 233 24.94 23.04 0.25
N LEU A 234 24.66 21.97 0.99
CA LEU A 234 23.43 21.80 1.74
C LEU A 234 23.54 22.59 3.05
N ASP A 235 22.73 23.64 3.18
CA ASP A 235 22.45 24.30 4.45
C ASP A 235 21.19 23.66 5.07
N PRO A 236 21.31 22.88 6.17
CA PRO A 236 20.18 22.21 6.81
C PRO A 236 19.05 23.16 7.22
N LEU A 237 19.39 24.37 7.67
CA LEU A 237 18.40 25.35 8.15
C LEU A 237 17.61 25.94 6.99
N HIS A 238 18.31 26.30 5.90
CA HIS A 238 17.68 26.81 4.69
C HIS A 238 16.80 25.74 4.03
N LEU A 239 17.27 24.50 3.95
CA LEU A 239 16.51 23.39 3.36
C LEU A 239 15.25 23.09 4.19
N ALA A 240 15.36 23.09 5.52
CA ALA A 240 14.19 22.92 6.38
C ALA A 240 13.15 24.05 6.18
N ASP A 241 13.59 25.29 5.98
CA ASP A 241 12.69 26.42 5.72
C ASP A 241 11.95 26.30 4.38
N ILE A 242 12.61 25.81 3.33
CA ILE A 242 11.98 25.54 2.02
C ILE A 242 10.90 24.47 2.15
N TRP A 243 11.20 23.37 2.86
CA TRP A 243 10.33 22.19 2.88
C TRP A 243 9.34 22.13 4.05
N GLN A 244 9.36 23.07 5.00
CA GLN A 244 8.48 23.06 6.18
C GLN A 244 6.98 23.03 5.87
N LYS A 245 6.57 23.52 4.69
CA LYS A 245 5.16 23.54 4.24
C LYS A 245 4.73 22.26 3.54
N THR A 246 5.70 21.42 3.16
CA THR A 246 5.42 20.14 2.51
C THR A 246 5.09 19.09 3.57
N ASP A 247 4.22 18.15 3.23
CA ASP A 247 3.89 17.03 4.11
C ASP A 247 5.16 16.26 4.50
N ILE A 248 5.43 16.23 5.80
CA ILE A 248 6.60 15.58 6.38
C ILE A 248 6.68 14.09 6.01
N LEU A 249 5.54 13.41 5.84
CA LEU A 249 5.52 12.01 5.42
C LEU A 249 6.10 11.83 4.01
N LYS A 250 5.86 12.79 3.11
CA LYS A 250 6.44 12.78 1.75
C LYS A 250 7.95 12.96 1.81
N ILE A 251 8.43 13.92 2.61
CA ILE A 251 9.87 14.20 2.73
C ILE A 251 10.60 13.00 3.35
N VAL A 252 10.05 12.44 4.43
CA VAL A 252 10.62 11.25 5.08
C VAL A 252 10.61 10.05 4.13
N ASP A 253 9.56 9.85 3.32
CA ASP A 253 9.54 8.80 2.29
C ASP A 253 10.66 8.98 1.26
N TRP A 254 10.89 10.21 0.78
CA TRP A 254 11.98 10.50 -0.15
C TRP A 254 13.36 10.28 0.48
N LEU A 255 13.56 10.74 1.71
CA LEU A 255 14.80 10.49 2.47
C LEU A 255 15.04 9.00 2.71
N GLN A 256 14.00 8.23 3.05
CA GLN A 256 14.10 6.78 3.25
C GLN A 256 14.52 6.07 1.97
N LYS A 257 13.95 6.43 0.82
CA LYS A 257 14.31 5.83 -0.48
C LYS A 257 15.73 6.22 -0.91
N TRP A 258 16.12 7.48 -0.71
CA TRP A 258 17.47 7.95 -0.96
C TRP A 258 18.50 7.24 -0.07
N HIS A 259 18.23 7.17 1.23
CA HIS A 259 19.06 6.46 2.20
C HIS A 259 19.18 4.96 1.87
N TYR A 260 18.07 4.32 1.47
CA TYR A 260 18.09 2.93 1.02
C TYR A 260 19.03 2.73 -0.17
N ASP A 261 18.99 3.62 -1.17
CA ASP A 261 19.89 3.52 -2.32
C ASP A 261 21.36 3.74 -1.93
N LEU A 262 21.67 4.66 -1.00
CA LEU A 262 23.03 4.83 -0.48
C LEU A 262 23.55 3.54 0.19
N LEU A 263 22.76 2.97 1.10
CA LEU A 263 23.12 1.75 1.82
C LEU A 263 23.21 0.54 0.87
N SER A 264 22.23 0.37 -0.03
CA SER A 264 22.19 -0.71 -1.02
C SER A 264 23.36 -0.63 -2.00
N CYS A 265 23.71 0.59 -2.43
CA CYS A 265 24.86 0.83 -3.30
C CYS A 265 26.18 0.46 -2.58
N GLN A 266 26.31 0.79 -1.30
CA GLN A 266 27.50 0.46 -0.52
C GLN A 266 27.66 -1.06 -0.29
N LEU A 267 26.55 -1.77 -0.07
CA LEU A 267 26.57 -3.20 0.24
C LEU A 267 26.60 -4.11 -0.98
N SER A 268 25.88 -3.75 -2.05
CA SER A 268 25.67 -4.61 -3.23
C SER A 268 25.93 -3.93 -4.57
N GLY A 269 26.17 -2.61 -4.60
CA GLY A 269 26.30 -1.85 -5.85
C GLY A 269 24.99 -1.67 -6.62
N ILE A 270 23.86 -2.08 -6.04
CA ILE A 270 22.53 -1.99 -6.67
C ILE A 270 21.82 -0.75 -6.17
N ILE A 271 21.25 0.02 -7.10
CA ILE A 271 20.41 1.19 -6.84
C ILE A 271 18.99 0.85 -7.29
N ARG A 272 18.01 1.09 -6.41
CA ARG A 272 16.62 0.64 -6.61
C ARG A 272 15.68 1.78 -7.00
N TYR A 273 15.72 2.91 -6.28
CA TYR A 273 14.70 3.95 -6.40
C TYR A 273 15.10 5.12 -7.29
N HIS A 274 16.39 5.47 -7.31
CA HIS A 274 16.93 6.61 -8.07
C HIS A 274 18.02 6.19 -9.07
N PRO A 275 17.70 5.31 -10.05
CA PRO A 275 18.68 4.90 -11.07
C PRO A 275 19.23 6.08 -11.88
N GLU A 276 18.46 7.15 -12.02
CA GLU A 276 18.85 8.39 -12.72
C GLU A 276 19.94 9.20 -12.00
N ARG A 277 20.17 8.95 -10.70
CA ARG A 277 21.20 9.62 -9.87
C ARG A 277 22.31 8.65 -9.44
N LYS A 278 22.55 7.61 -10.24
CA LYS A 278 23.52 6.55 -9.93
C LYS A 278 24.92 7.11 -9.62
N THR A 279 25.39 8.04 -10.43
CA THR A 279 26.72 8.65 -10.28
C THR A 279 26.90 9.37 -8.96
N GLU A 280 25.88 10.11 -8.54
CA GLU A 280 25.88 10.89 -7.31
C GLU A 280 25.75 9.98 -6.09
N ILE A 281 24.87 8.98 -6.15
CA ILE A 281 24.70 7.98 -5.08
C ILE A 281 25.99 7.18 -4.88
N GLU A 282 26.64 6.71 -5.95
CA GLU A 282 27.92 6.00 -5.84
C GLU A 282 29.01 6.88 -5.21
N ARG A 283 29.08 8.17 -5.59
CA ARG A 283 30.05 9.12 -5.02
C ARG A 283 29.82 9.35 -3.53
N LEU A 284 28.56 9.40 -3.09
CA LEU A 284 28.20 9.64 -1.69
C LEU A 284 28.30 8.37 -0.83
N ALA A 285 27.92 7.22 -1.36
CA ALA A 285 27.89 5.95 -0.64
C ALA A 285 29.29 5.39 -0.36
N ARG A 286 30.24 5.51 -1.30
CA ARG A 286 31.59 4.95 -1.16
C ARG A 286 32.36 5.43 0.07
N PRO A 287 32.43 6.74 0.38
CA PRO A 287 33.16 7.24 1.55
C PRO A 287 32.34 7.28 2.86
N ALA A 288 31.05 6.95 2.81
CA ALA A 288 30.16 7.07 3.96
C ALA A 288 30.39 5.96 4.99
N ASP A 289 30.22 6.31 6.27
CA ASP A 289 30.33 5.34 7.36
C ASP A 289 29.07 4.46 7.43
N PRO A 290 29.21 3.13 7.26
CA PRO A 290 28.05 2.22 7.25
C PRO A 290 27.30 2.20 8.59
N LEU A 291 27.98 2.42 9.72
CA LEU A 291 27.34 2.46 11.04
C LEU A 291 26.46 3.70 11.16
N ARG A 292 26.98 4.86 10.77
CA ARG A 292 26.22 6.13 10.79
C ARG A 292 25.05 6.12 9.81
N LEU A 293 25.25 5.53 8.63
CA LEU A 293 24.15 5.31 7.69
C LEU A 293 23.04 4.47 8.33
N ASN A 294 23.38 3.34 8.96
CA ASN A 294 22.37 2.51 9.62
C ASN A 294 21.67 3.23 10.80
N GLU A 295 22.39 4.03 11.58
CA GLU A 295 21.80 4.87 12.63
C GLU A 295 20.83 5.91 12.07
N PHE A 296 21.19 6.56 10.97
CA PHE A 296 20.30 7.49 10.27
C PHE A 296 19.04 6.77 9.74
N GLY A 297 19.19 5.53 9.24
CA GLY A 297 18.05 4.69 8.89
C GLY A 297 17.08 4.47 10.06
N LYS A 298 17.59 4.28 11.29
CA LYS A 298 16.74 4.20 12.50
C LYS A 298 16.03 5.51 12.79
N GLN A 299 16.74 6.64 12.73
CA GLN A 299 16.14 7.96 12.93
C GLN A 299 15.03 8.25 11.91
N LEU A 300 15.20 7.85 10.65
CA LEU A 300 14.16 7.97 9.62
C LEU A 300 12.94 7.09 9.92
N MET A 301 13.11 5.90 10.51
CA MET A 301 11.98 5.07 10.95
C MET A 301 11.21 5.74 12.09
N ASP A 302 11.91 6.33 13.05
CA ASP A 302 11.29 7.03 14.19
C ASP A 302 10.58 8.30 13.73
N ALA A 303 11.19 9.09 12.84
CA ALA A 303 10.57 10.26 12.23
C ALA A 303 9.27 9.90 11.49
N ARG A 304 9.23 8.77 10.77
CA ARG A 304 7.99 8.30 10.11
C ARG A 304 6.89 7.92 11.10
N ARG A 305 7.23 7.33 12.24
CA ARG A 305 6.24 7.02 13.31
C ARG A 305 5.71 8.30 13.95
N LEU A 306 6.61 9.26 14.17
CA LEU A 306 6.31 10.52 14.85
C LEU A 306 5.63 11.56 13.94
N ALA A 307 5.67 11.40 12.63
CA ALA A 307 5.03 12.28 11.65
C ALA A 307 3.52 12.46 11.85
N HIS A 308 2.85 11.52 12.53
CA HIS A 308 1.42 11.63 12.87
C HIS A 308 1.13 12.39 14.17
N HIS A 309 2.17 12.80 14.90
CA HIS A 309 2.07 13.63 16.10
C HIS A 309 2.24 15.12 15.75
N PRO A 310 1.63 16.04 16.52
CA PRO A 310 1.76 17.48 16.30
C PRO A 310 3.15 17.95 16.74
N LEU A 311 4.16 17.62 15.94
CA LEU A 311 5.53 18.10 16.10
C LEU A 311 5.75 19.31 15.19
N ASN A 312 6.68 20.19 15.58
CA ASN A 312 7.11 21.28 14.71
C ASN A 312 7.87 20.70 13.49
N PRO A 313 7.30 20.75 12.28
CA PRO A 313 7.88 20.06 11.11
C PRO A 313 9.27 20.59 10.78
N ARG A 314 9.50 21.90 10.96
CA ARG A 314 10.80 22.52 10.69
C ARG A 314 11.90 21.91 11.55
N LEU A 315 11.67 21.79 12.86
CA LEU A 315 12.68 21.24 13.78
C LEU A 315 13.03 19.79 13.44
N VAL A 316 12.03 18.99 13.07
CA VAL A 316 12.25 17.61 12.65
C VAL A 316 13.09 17.55 11.37
N LEU A 317 12.79 18.41 10.39
CA LEU A 317 13.56 18.48 9.14
C LEU A 317 15.00 18.94 9.38
N GLU A 318 15.23 19.96 10.21
CA GLU A 318 16.57 20.41 10.60
C GLU A 318 17.38 19.24 11.18
N GLN A 319 16.81 18.52 12.15
CA GLN A 319 17.45 17.35 12.76
C GLN A 319 17.80 16.26 11.72
N LEU A 320 16.86 15.95 10.81
CA LEU A 320 17.08 14.94 9.76
C LEU A 320 18.18 15.36 8.79
N PHE A 321 18.24 16.63 8.39
CA PHE A 321 19.28 17.11 7.47
C PHE A 321 20.66 17.20 8.13
N PHE A 322 20.73 17.59 9.40
CA PHE A 322 21.98 17.52 10.17
C PHE A 322 22.49 16.08 10.28
N ALA A 323 21.62 15.14 10.63
CA ALA A 323 21.96 13.73 10.71
C ALA A 323 22.43 13.18 9.34
N TYR A 324 21.73 13.54 8.26
CA TYR A 324 22.13 13.15 6.91
C TYR A 324 23.54 13.60 6.56
N ILE A 325 23.88 14.88 6.75
CA ILE A 325 25.24 15.39 6.49
C ILE A 325 26.28 14.64 7.34
N ASP A 326 25.97 14.36 8.60
CA ASP A 326 26.89 13.68 9.50
C ASP A 326 27.22 12.24 9.07
N THR A 327 26.29 11.56 8.39
CA THR A 327 26.53 10.23 7.80
C THR A 327 27.54 10.24 6.66
N LEU A 328 27.68 11.38 5.98
CA LEU A 328 28.52 11.54 4.78
C LEU A 328 29.90 12.11 5.10
N LYS A 329 30.15 12.52 6.34
CA LYS A 329 31.48 12.93 6.78
C LYS A 329 32.40 11.71 6.74
N LYS A 330 33.58 11.86 6.12
CA LYS A 330 34.61 10.82 6.09
C LYS A 330 34.93 10.37 7.52
N GLN A 331 35.18 9.07 7.70
CA GLN A 331 35.77 8.56 8.92
C GLN A 331 37.06 9.33 9.21
N THR A 332 37.04 10.21 10.21
CA THR A 332 38.25 10.69 10.83
C THR A 332 38.85 9.50 11.57
N ASN A 333 39.77 8.79 10.91
CA ASN A 333 40.65 7.83 11.58
C ASN A 333 41.27 8.52 12.79
N HIS A 334 40.74 8.26 13.98
CA HIS A 334 41.49 8.46 15.21
C HIS A 334 42.48 7.29 15.25
N GLY A 335 43.68 7.57 14.76
CA GLY A 335 44.85 6.70 14.92
C GLY A 335 45.39 6.73 16.33
#